data_AF-M1ANP8-F1
#
_entry.id   AF-M1ANP8-F1
#
_cell.length_a   1.000
_cell.length_b   1.000
_cell.length_c   1.000
_cell.angle_alpha   90.00
_cell.angle_beta   90.00
_cell.angle_gamma   90.00
#
_symmetry.space_group_name_H-M   'P 1'
#
loop_
_entity.id
_entity.type
_entity.pdbx_description
1 polymer ?
#
loop_
_entity_poly.entity_id
_entity_poly.type
_entity_poly.pdbx_seq_one_letter_code
_entity_poly.pdbx_strand_id
1 'polypeptide(L)'
;MRMIKVVPLPCPTYLYIPHPHKIEASSSSTQKSRRAFSLSALTISLSALVFSNGNGPTTSISWANPQVPKFLELPNSGGVKALDLRIGDGETPIDGDLVAIHYYGRLAAKQGWRFDSTYDHKDETGEPTPFSFVLGSGKVISGIETAVRSMKVGGLRRVIIPPSQGYQNTSQEPLPPNV
;
A
#
# COMPACT_ATOMS: atom_id res chain seq x y z
N MET A 1 -9.57 -7.24 -12.57
CA MET A 1 -8.63 -6.37 -11.81
C MET A 1 -8.74 -6.74 -10.34
N ARG A 2 -7.60 -6.88 -9.64
CA ARG A 2 -7.55 -7.22 -8.23
C ARG A 2 -7.06 -6.01 -7.44
N MET A 3 -7.56 -5.79 -6.23
CA MET A 3 -7.08 -4.73 -5.34
C MET A 3 -6.50 -5.38 -4.08
N ILE A 4 -5.28 -5.02 -3.72
CA ILE A 4 -4.54 -5.55 -2.57
C ILE A 4 -4.20 -4.37 -1.66
N LYS A 5 -4.62 -4.47 -0.40
CA LYS A 5 -4.27 -3.57 0.69
C LYS A 5 -3.40 -4.36 1.66
N VAL A 6 -2.13 -4.01 1.78
CA VAL A 6 -1.24 -4.65 2.75
C VAL A 6 -1.49 -4.01 4.11
N VAL A 7 -1.89 -4.82 5.08
CA VAL A 7 -2.11 -4.36 6.45
C VAL A 7 -0.86 -4.70 7.24
N PRO A 8 -0.34 -3.79 8.08
CA PRO A 8 0.64 -4.19 9.07
C PRO A 8 0.03 -5.30 9.93
N LEU A 9 0.60 -6.50 9.89
CA LEU A 9 0.36 -7.41 11.00
C LEU A 9 0.94 -6.74 12.24
N PRO A 10 0.26 -6.80 13.40
CA PRO A 10 1.00 -6.64 14.64
C PRO A 10 2.12 -7.68 14.57
N CYS A 11 3.38 -7.22 14.66
CA CYS A 11 4.52 -8.12 14.77
C CYS A 11 4.13 -9.21 15.76
N PRO A 12 4.33 -10.51 15.45
CA PRO A 12 4.11 -11.51 16.48
C PRO A 12 5.02 -11.11 17.62
N THR A 13 4.43 -10.64 18.71
CA THR A 13 5.07 -10.60 20.01
C THR A 13 5.38 -12.07 20.25
N TYR A 14 6.56 -12.50 19.80
CA TYR A 14 7.17 -13.69 20.34
C TYR A 14 7.07 -13.46 21.84
N LEU A 15 6.34 -14.32 22.54
CA LEU A 15 6.31 -14.31 23.98
C LEU A 15 7.75 -14.61 24.42
N TYR A 16 8.56 -13.55 24.48
CA TYR A 16 9.81 -13.53 25.19
C TYR A 16 9.40 -13.66 26.64
N ILE A 17 9.40 -14.89 27.15
CA ILE A 17 9.26 -15.18 28.58
C ILE A 17 10.57 -14.66 29.20
N PRO A 18 10.55 -13.51 29.91
CA PRO A 18 11.76 -12.99 30.50
C PRO A 18 12.14 -13.87 31.69
N HIS A 19 13.35 -14.44 31.64
CA HIS A 19 13.99 -14.95 32.84
C HIS A 19 14.21 -13.79 33.83
N PRO A 20 13.90 -13.97 35.12
CA PRO A 20 13.90 -12.87 36.08
C PRO A 20 15.32 -12.56 36.51
N HIS A 21 15.83 -11.36 36.21
CA HIS A 21 16.90 -10.77 37.02
C HIS A 21 16.76 -9.24 37.09
N LYS A 22 16.33 -8.83 38.29
CA LYS A 22 16.74 -7.65 39.08
C LYS A 22 16.60 -6.23 38.48
N ILE A 23 15.48 -5.60 38.88
CA ILE A 23 15.32 -4.27 39.51
C ILE A 23 16.41 -3.22 39.24
N GLU A 24 16.03 -2.14 38.56
CA GLU A 24 16.32 -0.78 39.04
C GLU A 24 15.27 0.23 38.56
N ALA A 25 14.80 1.06 39.49
CA ALA A 25 13.73 2.03 39.33
C ALA A 25 14.31 3.45 39.25
N SER A 26 13.78 4.29 38.37
CA SER A 26 13.80 5.76 38.46
C SER A 26 12.88 6.31 37.35
N SER A 27 11.62 6.65 37.60
CA SER A 27 11.04 7.83 38.27
C SER A 27 11.14 9.15 37.49
N SER A 28 9.95 9.69 37.17
CA SER A 28 9.61 11.11 36.96
C SER A 28 10.15 11.77 35.66
N SER A 29 9.55 12.76 35.03
CA SER A 29 8.50 13.70 35.43
C SER A 29 7.83 14.30 34.18
N THR A 30 6.52 14.51 34.27
CA THR A 30 5.71 15.44 33.47
C THR A 30 6.33 16.83 33.35
N GLN A 31 6.32 17.44 32.15
CA GLN A 31 6.15 18.89 32.08
C GLN A 31 5.55 19.38 30.75
N LYS A 32 4.27 19.74 30.80
CA LYS A 32 3.61 20.67 29.87
C LYS A 32 4.18 22.08 30.11
N SER A 33 4.56 22.80 29.05
CA SER A 33 4.74 24.26 29.04
C SER A 33 4.56 24.76 27.60
N ARG A 34 3.40 25.32 27.23
CA ARG A 34 2.97 26.74 27.30
C ARG A 34 3.80 27.73 26.47
N ARG A 35 3.11 28.24 25.43
CA ARG A 35 3.09 29.63 24.92
C ARG A 35 4.34 30.15 24.20
N ALA A 36 4.18 30.53 22.93
CA ALA A 36 4.02 31.94 22.56
C ALA A 36 3.62 32.07 21.08
N PHE A 37 2.50 32.76 20.85
CA PHE A 37 2.19 33.45 19.60
C PHE A 37 3.13 34.65 19.50
N SER A 38 3.81 34.82 18.37
CA SER A 38 4.40 36.11 17.99
C SER A 38 3.97 36.48 16.58
N LEU A 39 3.06 37.45 16.50
CA LEU A 39 2.68 38.19 15.30
C LEU A 39 3.71 39.30 15.06
N SER A 40 4.31 39.33 13.87
CA SER A 40 5.03 40.50 13.33
C SER A 40 5.29 40.23 11.85
N ALA A 41 5.14 41.13 10.89
CA ALA A 41 4.49 42.42 10.77
C ALA A 41 4.38 42.62 9.24
N LEU A 42 3.30 43.24 8.75
CA LEU A 42 3.18 43.65 7.35
C LEU A 42 4.38 44.51 6.94
N THR A 43 5.04 44.18 5.83
CA THR A 43 5.81 45.15 5.06
C THR A 43 5.35 45.08 3.60
N ILE A 44 4.57 46.08 3.20
CA ILE A 44 4.21 46.34 1.81
C ILE A 44 5.31 47.27 1.28
N SER A 45 6.23 46.73 0.47
CA SER A 45 7.19 47.53 -0.29
C SER A 45 6.71 47.58 -1.74
N LEU A 46 6.22 48.76 -2.12
CA LEU A 46 5.86 49.13 -3.48
C LEU A 46 7.13 49.64 -4.17
N SER A 47 7.57 48.99 -5.25
CA SER A 47 8.64 49.52 -6.12
C SER A 47 8.34 49.14 -7.56
N ALA A 48 8.33 50.15 -8.42
CA ALA A 48 7.78 50.15 -9.76
C ALA A 48 8.71 49.54 -10.83
N LEU A 49 8.03 48.92 -11.81
CA LEU A 49 8.40 48.56 -13.19
C LEU A 49 9.77 49.00 -13.74
N VAL A 50 10.55 47.99 -14.14
CA VAL A 50 11.51 48.11 -15.26
C VAL A 50 11.11 47.08 -16.32
N PHE A 51 10.60 47.57 -17.44
CA PHE A 51 10.40 46.75 -18.65
C PHE A 51 11.77 46.44 -19.26
N SER A 52 12.09 45.15 -19.40
CA SER A 52 13.14 44.70 -20.31
C SER A 52 12.50 43.77 -21.33
N ASN A 53 12.39 44.27 -22.57
CA ASN A 53 12.14 43.46 -23.75
C ASN A 53 13.30 42.46 -23.90
N GLY A 54 13.04 41.21 -23.56
CA GLY A 54 13.88 40.08 -23.89
C GLY A 54 12.97 38.96 -24.34
N ASN A 55 13.14 38.52 -25.58
CA ASN A 55 12.48 37.34 -26.12
C ASN A 55 12.84 36.13 -25.25
N GLY A 56 12.00 35.84 -24.25
CA GLY A 56 12.09 34.64 -23.45
C GLY A 56 11.79 33.43 -24.33
N PRO A 57 12.45 32.27 -24.10
CA PRO A 57 12.07 31.05 -24.78
C PRO A 57 10.59 30.82 -24.50
N THR A 58 9.81 30.57 -25.54
CA THR A 58 8.43 30.12 -25.47
C THR A 58 8.41 28.87 -24.60
N THR A 59 8.22 29.05 -23.30
CA THR A 59 7.74 28.00 -22.41
C THR A 59 6.34 27.72 -22.89
N SER A 60 6.22 26.79 -23.85
CA SER A 60 4.97 26.10 -24.08
C SER A 60 4.52 25.64 -22.70
N ILE A 61 3.46 26.25 -22.18
CA ILE A 61 2.73 25.71 -21.05
C ILE A 61 2.21 24.38 -21.59
N SER A 62 3.01 23.33 -21.43
CA SER A 62 2.54 21.96 -21.59
C SER A 62 1.51 21.82 -20.51
N TRP A 63 0.23 21.86 -20.89
CA TRP A 63 -0.84 21.46 -20.00
C TRP A 63 -0.48 20.04 -19.63
N ALA A 64 0.08 19.86 -18.43
CA ALA A 64 0.61 18.60 -17.99
C ALA A 64 -0.52 17.58 -18.17
N ASN A 65 -0.33 16.68 -19.15
CA ASN A 65 -1.27 15.60 -19.40
C ASN A 65 -1.55 14.97 -18.04
N PRO A 66 -2.79 15.04 -17.50
CA PRO A 66 -3.09 14.48 -16.20
C PRO A 66 -2.66 13.03 -16.27
N GLN A 67 -1.61 12.68 -15.52
CA GLN A 67 -0.94 11.39 -15.64
C GLN A 67 -2.00 10.32 -15.35
N VAL A 68 -2.57 9.75 -16.42
CA VAL A 68 -3.53 8.66 -16.30
C VAL A 68 -2.81 7.61 -15.46
N PRO A 69 -3.41 7.14 -14.35
CA PRO A 69 -2.74 6.22 -13.45
C PRO A 69 -2.33 4.97 -14.24
N LYS A 70 -1.04 4.90 -14.58
CA LYS A 70 -0.49 3.92 -15.50
C LYS A 70 -0.06 2.72 -14.69
N PHE A 71 -0.49 1.54 -15.14
CA PHE A 71 0.02 0.30 -14.57
C PHE A 71 1.49 0.12 -14.95
N LEU A 72 2.32 -0.15 -13.95
CA LEU A 72 3.71 -0.57 -14.07
C LEU A 72 3.77 -2.10 -14.16
N GLU A 73 4.50 -2.63 -15.12
CA GLU A 73 4.80 -4.06 -15.15
C GLU A 73 5.92 -4.37 -14.17
N LEU A 74 5.68 -5.34 -13.28
CA LEU A 74 6.67 -5.72 -12.27
C LEU A 74 7.79 -6.52 -12.93
N PRO A 75 9.07 -6.23 -12.65
CA PRO A 75 10.20 -6.95 -13.24
C PRO A 75 10.17 -8.43 -12.82
N ASN A 76 10.55 -9.32 -13.73
CA ASN A 76 10.63 -10.77 -13.50
C ASN A 76 9.31 -11.41 -12.98
N SER A 77 8.18 -10.77 -13.22
CA SER A 77 6.89 -11.20 -12.66
C SER A 77 6.05 -12.06 -13.60
N GLY A 78 6.53 -12.33 -14.81
CA GLY A 78 5.75 -13.03 -15.83
C GLY A 78 4.52 -12.25 -16.30
N GLY A 79 4.59 -10.92 -16.32
CA GLY A 79 3.54 -10.03 -16.86
C GLY A 79 2.56 -9.48 -15.83
N VAL A 80 2.87 -9.55 -14.53
CA VAL A 80 2.05 -8.93 -13.49
C VAL A 80 2.18 -7.42 -13.58
N LYS A 81 1.04 -6.73 -13.60
CA LYS A 81 0.99 -5.27 -13.65
C LYS A 81 0.40 -4.69 -12.37
N ALA A 82 0.98 -3.63 -11.88
CA ALA A 82 0.68 -2.99 -10.60
C ALA A 82 0.42 -1.50 -10.80
N LEU A 83 -0.55 -0.97 -10.05
CA LEU A 83 -0.80 0.47 -9.94
C LEU A 83 -0.93 0.80 -8.45
N ASP A 84 0.03 1.54 -7.93
CA ASP A 84 -0.04 2.06 -6.57
C ASP A 84 -1.09 3.15 -6.47
N LEU A 85 -2.11 2.91 -5.65
CA LEU A 85 -3.13 3.90 -5.28
C LEU A 85 -2.70 4.66 -4.04
N ARG A 86 -1.99 3.99 -3.14
CA ARG A 86 -1.34 4.57 -1.97
C ARG A 86 -0.06 3.80 -1.69
N ILE A 87 1.06 4.51 -1.64
CA ILE A 87 2.33 3.93 -1.24
C ILE A 87 2.29 3.79 0.29
N GLY A 88 2.73 2.64 0.81
CA GLY A 88 2.84 2.42 2.24
C GLY A 88 4.12 3.03 2.81
N ASP A 89 4.10 3.37 4.09
CA ASP A 89 5.26 3.97 4.78
C ASP A 89 6.02 2.95 5.64
N GLY A 90 5.51 1.72 5.75
CA GLY A 90 6.15 0.66 6.52
C GLY A 90 7.22 -0.11 5.75
N GLU A 91 7.67 -1.20 6.37
CA GLU A 91 8.71 -2.07 5.82
C GLU A 91 8.24 -2.77 4.53
N THR A 92 9.22 -3.17 3.71
CA THR A 92 8.98 -4.00 2.52
C THR A 92 9.15 -5.45 2.94
N PRO A 93 8.13 -6.31 2.77
CA PRO A 93 8.20 -7.69 3.21
C PRO A 93 9.23 -8.48 2.41
N ILE A 94 9.96 -9.36 3.09
CA ILE A 94 10.93 -10.28 2.50
C ILE A 94 10.44 -11.72 2.58
N ASP A 95 11.07 -12.61 1.83
CA ASP A 95 10.70 -14.03 1.83
C ASP A 95 10.91 -14.63 3.24
N GLY A 96 9.90 -15.35 3.73
CA GLY A 96 9.83 -15.86 5.10
C GLY A 96 8.95 -15.03 6.03
N ASP A 97 8.65 -13.78 5.68
CA ASP A 97 7.76 -12.94 6.50
C ASP A 97 6.33 -13.46 6.46
N LEU A 98 5.67 -13.42 7.62
CA LEU A 98 4.22 -13.53 7.70
C LEU A 98 3.61 -12.19 7.29
N VAL A 99 2.82 -12.19 6.21
CA VAL A 99 2.16 -11.00 5.67
C VAL A 99 0.66 -11.17 5.77
N ALA A 100 -0.05 -10.09 6.09
CA ALA A 100 -1.50 -10.04 5.99
C ALA A 100 -1.98 -8.94 5.05
N ILE A 101 -2.95 -9.31 4.22
CA ILE A 101 -3.53 -8.42 3.23
C ILE A 101 -5.05 -8.47 3.30
N HIS A 102 -5.68 -7.32 3.11
CA HIS A 102 -7.04 -7.31 2.61
C HIS A 102 -7.03 -7.24 1.09
N TYR A 103 -7.94 -7.95 0.46
CA TYR A 103 -8.07 -7.88 -0.97
C TYR A 103 -9.51 -8.12 -1.41
N TYR A 104 -9.80 -7.74 -2.64
CA TYR A 104 -10.89 -8.34 -3.39
C TYR A 104 -10.43 -8.64 -4.81
N GLY A 105 -10.90 -9.78 -5.32
CA GLY A 105 -10.56 -10.29 -6.64
C GLY A 105 -11.71 -10.10 -7.62
N ARG A 106 -11.39 -9.64 -8.84
CA ARG A 106 -12.34 -9.63 -9.97
C ARG A 106 -11.73 -10.23 -11.24
N LEU A 107 -12.52 -11.00 -11.96
CA LEU A 107 -12.16 -11.56 -13.26
C LEU A 107 -12.37 -10.52 -14.36
N ALA A 108 -11.30 -10.19 -15.09
CA ALA A 108 -11.40 -9.24 -16.20
C ALA A 108 -12.24 -9.79 -17.37
N ALA A 109 -12.10 -11.09 -17.66
CA ALA A 109 -12.80 -11.75 -18.77
C ALA A 109 -14.31 -11.92 -18.54
N LYS A 110 -14.78 -11.98 -17.29
CA LYS A 110 -16.20 -12.12 -16.94
C LYS A 110 -16.78 -10.78 -16.45
N GLN A 111 -16.65 -9.74 -17.26
CA GLN A 111 -17.23 -8.40 -17.00
C GLN A 111 -16.86 -7.79 -15.62
N GLY A 112 -15.69 -8.11 -15.08
CA GLY A 112 -15.27 -7.58 -13.77
C GLY A 112 -15.99 -8.22 -12.58
N TRP A 113 -16.57 -9.41 -12.76
CA TRP A 113 -17.24 -10.16 -11.72
C TRP A 113 -16.29 -10.49 -10.56
N ARG A 114 -16.78 -10.30 -9.32
CA ARG A 114 -16.03 -10.46 -8.06
C ARG A 114 -16.12 -11.89 -7.55
N PHE A 115 -14.97 -12.52 -7.38
CA PHE A 115 -14.90 -13.94 -7.01
C PHE A 115 -14.45 -14.22 -5.58
N ASP A 116 -13.75 -13.27 -4.95
CA ASP A 116 -13.26 -13.41 -3.57
C ASP A 116 -13.05 -12.02 -2.97
N SER A 117 -13.17 -11.90 -1.65
CA SER A 117 -13.03 -10.66 -0.88
C SER A 117 -12.86 -10.95 0.60
N THR A 118 -11.74 -10.54 1.17
CA THR A 118 -11.54 -10.56 2.63
C THR A 118 -12.51 -9.64 3.36
N TYR A 119 -13.12 -8.67 2.68
CA TYR A 119 -14.07 -7.73 3.28
C TYR A 119 -15.43 -8.37 3.58
N ASP A 120 -15.71 -9.54 2.99
CA ASP A 120 -16.95 -10.28 3.21
C ASP A 120 -16.85 -11.17 4.46
N HIS A 121 -15.64 -11.48 4.90
CA HIS A 121 -15.36 -12.26 6.10
C HIS A 121 -15.13 -11.32 7.27
N LYS A 122 -16.01 -11.38 8.27
CA LYS A 122 -15.95 -10.54 9.46
C LYS A 122 -15.66 -11.36 10.70
N ASP A 123 -14.87 -10.79 11.61
CA ASP A 123 -14.70 -11.34 12.95
C ASP A 123 -15.91 -11.05 13.85
N GLU A 124 -15.83 -11.50 15.11
CA GLU A 124 -16.88 -11.28 16.12
C GLU A 124 -17.17 -9.80 16.42
N THR A 125 -16.22 -8.91 16.12
CA THR A 125 -16.37 -7.46 16.28
C THR A 125 -16.98 -6.78 15.05
N GLY A 126 -17.12 -7.52 13.95
CA GLY A 126 -17.66 -7.02 12.67
C GLY A 126 -16.61 -6.44 11.73
N GLU A 127 -15.32 -6.57 12.07
CA GLU A 127 -14.19 -6.08 11.29
C GLU A 127 -13.74 -7.11 10.24
N PRO A 128 -13.30 -6.69 9.04
CA PRO A 128 -12.77 -7.60 8.03
C PRO A 128 -11.59 -8.43 8.53
N THR A 129 -11.62 -9.74 8.32
CA THR A 129 -10.49 -10.61 8.63
C THR A 129 -9.48 -10.60 7.48
N PRO A 130 -8.20 -10.27 7.70
CA PRO A 130 -7.21 -10.26 6.63
C PRO A 130 -6.78 -11.68 6.24
N PHE A 131 -6.39 -11.84 4.97
CA PHE A 131 -5.77 -13.08 4.50
C PHE A 131 -4.29 -13.07 4.84
N SER A 132 -3.83 -14.05 5.61
CA SER A 132 -2.45 -14.15 6.09
C SER A 132 -1.72 -15.32 5.43
N PHE A 133 -0.48 -15.09 4.99
CA PHE A 133 0.36 -16.11 4.38
C PHE A 133 1.84 -15.79 4.57
N VAL A 134 2.69 -16.81 4.44
CA VAL A 134 4.15 -16.64 4.48
C VAL A 134 4.64 -16.31 3.08
N LEU A 135 5.32 -15.17 2.91
CA LEU A 135 5.85 -14.75 1.62
C LEU A 135 6.95 -15.72 1.14
N GLY A 136 6.88 -16.15 -0.12
CA GLY A 136 7.82 -17.12 -0.69
C GLY A 136 7.53 -18.58 -0.33
N SER A 137 6.41 -18.87 0.35
CA SER A 137 6.02 -20.24 0.67
C SER A 137 5.41 -21.01 -0.51
N GLY A 138 5.03 -20.32 -1.60
CA GLY A 138 4.39 -20.93 -2.75
C GLY A 138 2.94 -21.41 -2.49
N LYS A 139 2.37 -21.05 -1.34
CA LYS A 139 0.98 -21.37 -0.97
C LYS A 139 -0.04 -20.42 -1.60
N VAL A 140 0.42 -19.32 -2.17
CA VAL A 140 -0.40 -18.31 -2.84
C VAL A 140 0.03 -18.23 -4.30
N ILE A 141 -0.88 -17.83 -5.19
CA ILE A 141 -0.55 -17.62 -6.60
C ILE A 141 0.63 -16.66 -6.75
N SER A 142 1.56 -17.00 -7.64
CA SER A 142 2.84 -16.30 -7.82
C SER A 142 2.66 -14.80 -8.11
N GLY A 143 1.58 -14.42 -8.78
CA GLY A 143 1.29 -13.03 -9.08
C GLY A 143 0.94 -12.18 -7.85
N ILE A 144 0.33 -12.77 -6.81
CA ILE A 144 0.09 -12.07 -5.55
C ILE A 144 1.40 -11.95 -4.78
N GLU A 145 2.19 -13.02 -4.69
CA GLU A 145 3.49 -12.97 -4.00
C GLU A 145 4.40 -11.89 -4.61
N THR A 146 4.50 -11.85 -5.95
CA THR A 146 5.32 -10.85 -6.65
C THR A 146 4.80 -9.42 -6.44
N ALA A 147 3.48 -9.25 -6.41
CA ALA A 147 2.89 -7.94 -6.14
C ALA A 147 3.16 -7.47 -4.72
N VAL A 148 3.03 -8.35 -3.73
CA VAL A 148 3.23 -8.04 -2.31
C VAL A 148 4.72 -7.80 -1.99
N ARG A 149 5.63 -8.57 -2.60
CA ARG A 149 7.08 -8.40 -2.47
C ARG A 149 7.58 -7.02 -2.92
N SER A 150 6.86 -6.36 -3.82
CA SER A 150 7.19 -5.02 -4.31
C SER A 150 6.33 -3.90 -3.68
N MET A 151 5.60 -4.21 -2.59
CA MET A 151 4.80 -3.25 -1.84
C MET A 151 5.41 -2.95 -0.49
N LYS A 152 5.02 -1.81 0.08
CA LYS A 152 5.29 -1.47 1.48
C LYS A 152 4.05 -1.70 2.34
N VAL A 153 4.28 -2.04 3.60
CA VAL A 153 3.24 -2.15 4.61
C VAL A 153 2.41 -0.86 4.70
N GLY A 154 1.08 -1.00 4.76
CA GLY A 154 0.12 0.13 4.72
C GLY A 154 -0.28 0.57 3.31
N GLY A 155 0.39 0.03 2.28
CA GLY A 155 0.14 0.32 0.87
C GLY A 155 -1.20 -0.22 0.36
N LEU A 156 -1.73 0.47 -0.65
CA LEU A 156 -2.91 0.06 -1.40
C LEU A 156 -2.56 0.06 -2.89
N ARG A 157 -2.73 -1.09 -3.54
CA ARG A 157 -2.35 -1.29 -4.94
C ARG A 157 -3.44 -2.03 -5.70
N ARG A 158 -3.60 -1.69 -6.97
CA ARG A 158 -4.37 -2.46 -7.93
C ARG A 158 -3.44 -3.32 -8.77
N VAL A 159 -3.72 -4.62 -8.86
CA VAL A 159 -2.88 -5.60 -9.55
C VAL A 159 -3.68 -6.30 -10.65
N ILE A 160 -3.07 -6.43 -11.82
CA ILE A 160 -3.53 -7.27 -12.92
C ILE A 160 -2.56 -8.45 -13.00
N ILE A 161 -3.09 -9.64 -12.73
CA ILE A 161 -2.33 -10.87 -12.74
C ILE A 161 -2.74 -11.63 -14.00
N PRO A 162 -1.83 -11.90 -14.95
CA PRO A 162 -2.14 -12.71 -16.12
C PRO A 162 -2.48 -14.14 -15.68
N PRO A 163 -3.23 -14.91 -16.50
CA PRO A 163 -3.50 -16.32 -16.21
C PRO A 163 -2.22 -17.05 -15.81
N SER A 164 -1.15 -16.86 -16.59
CA SER A 164 0.27 -16.85 -16.21
C SER A 164 0.65 -17.27 -14.80
N GLN A 165 0.26 -16.35 -13.92
CA GLN A 165 0.75 -16.15 -12.59
C GLN A 165 -0.41 -16.24 -11.59
N GLY A 166 -1.52 -16.82 -12.04
CA GLY A 166 -2.76 -17.04 -11.31
C GLY A 166 -3.10 -18.52 -11.26
N TYR A 167 -4.35 -18.85 -11.59
CA TYR A 167 -4.88 -20.21 -11.54
C TYR A 167 -4.83 -20.81 -12.95
N GLN A 168 -3.67 -21.31 -13.39
CA GLN A 168 -3.53 -21.81 -14.77
C GLN A 168 -4.05 -23.21 -15.01
N ASN A 169 -4.13 -24.06 -13.99
CA ASN A 169 -4.43 -25.49 -14.16
C ASN A 169 -5.01 -26.10 -12.88
N THR A 170 -5.76 -25.31 -12.10
CA THR A 170 -6.24 -25.74 -10.79
C THR A 170 -7.75 -25.98 -10.86
N SER A 171 -8.24 -27.05 -10.23
CA SER A 171 -9.67 -27.23 -9.92
C SER A 171 -10.24 -26.12 -9.01
N GLN A 172 -9.39 -25.20 -8.56
CA GLN A 172 -9.70 -24.01 -7.76
C GLN A 172 -9.90 -22.76 -8.65
N GLU A 173 -10.40 -22.93 -9.88
CA GLU A 173 -10.83 -21.77 -10.66
C GLU A 173 -11.96 -21.05 -9.89
N PRO A 174 -11.92 -19.73 -9.73
CA PRO A 174 -12.97 -19.03 -9.00
C PRO A 174 -14.32 -19.18 -9.70
N LEU A 175 -15.28 -19.80 -9.01
CA LEU A 175 -16.63 -20.07 -9.53
C LEU A 175 -17.58 -18.88 -9.32
N PRO A 176 -18.50 -18.61 -10.26
CA PRO A 176 -19.55 -17.61 -10.08
C PRO A 176 -20.30 -17.80 -8.75
N PRO A 177 -20.64 -16.74 -7.99
CA PRO A 177 -21.61 -16.87 -6.92
C PRO A 177 -22.93 -17.25 -7.58
N ASN A 178 -23.53 -18.33 -7.08
CA ASN A 178 -24.83 -18.88 -7.50
C ASN A 178 -24.83 -19.57 -8.87
N VAL A 179 -24.00 -20.61 -9.05
CA VAL A 179 -24.26 -21.64 -10.09
C VAL A 179 -25.37 -22.59 -9.66
#